data_AF-A0A3M0WMU6-F1
#
_entry.id   AF-A0A3M0WMU6-F1
#
_cell.length_a   1.000
_cell.length_b   1.000
_cell.length_c   1.000
_cell.angle_alpha   90.00
_cell.angle_beta   90.00
_cell.angle_gamma   90.00
#
_symmetry.space_group_name_H-M   'P 1'
#
loop_
_entity.id
_entity.type
_entity.pdbx_description
1 polymer ?
#
loop_
_entity_poly.entity_id
_entity_poly.type
_entity_poly.pdbx_seq_one_letter_code
_entity_poly.pdbx_strand_id
1 'polypeptide(L)'
;MGKATIVWTKIDEAPALATYSELPIFKAFTKGADIEIELRDISLAGRIIAQFSDKLPEELRIPDELAYLGELVWKPEANIMKLPNISASLPQLKAAIKELQEQGYPLPDYPENPQTEEEKDIKERYDRCVGSVVNPVLRQGNSDRRLAPSVKEYAKKHPHKLRDVAPNSKSHVAHMKTGDFYEHEKSVIIQKDTKIKYIFEDKNGNQTVLKEVEVGQGDVVDGTYMDRSKLRKYFEEVIETAKDEDILFSLHVKATMMRVSDPVIFGDAIRVYYKDLFEKHGETLEKLGWDPKYGMADLEERIKSLPTDEQEAIQKTIDEIYKKQPRMYMVDSDKGITNLHRPNDVIIDASVPAVIKNGLKGWGPSGEVDDVVLAIPDRSYATMYKEIVEDIKARGQFDPTKIGTVQNVGLMAMKAEEYGSHDRTFFPPADGKIKVVDEEGNVLIEHCVNEGDIWRSCIAKDVAIRDWIKLAVNRAKESGFPIVFWLDEYRAHDKNLIKIVKEELQKYDLSDVEWYIKAPADAMKFTLARFREGKDTISVTGNILRDYLTDLFPIIEVGTSARSLSIVPLIAGGGLFETGAGGSAPRHVEQFLKESHLRWDSLGEFLAFVESLRLAYKQLKTLHNKENPRILLLADT
;
A
#
# COMPACT_ATOMS: atom_id res chain seq x y z
N MET A 1 35.36 21.94 -1.53
CA MET A 1 35.83 20.53 -1.43
C MET A 1 34.58 19.66 -1.35
N GLY A 2 34.40 18.71 -2.26
CA GLY A 2 33.15 17.93 -2.39
C GLY A 2 32.90 17.04 -1.17
N LYS A 3 31.66 17.04 -0.68
CA LYS A 3 31.13 16.16 0.36
C LYS A 3 29.94 15.41 -0.22
N ALA A 4 29.70 14.19 0.27
CA ALA A 4 28.43 13.52 0.01
C ALA A 4 27.36 14.07 0.96
N THR A 5 26.17 14.38 0.44
CA THR A 5 25.06 14.90 1.23
C THR A 5 24.04 13.80 1.47
N ILE A 6 23.74 13.53 2.74
CA ILE A 6 22.60 12.70 3.17
C ILE A 6 21.47 13.64 3.53
N VAL A 7 20.34 13.50 2.86
CA VAL A 7 19.12 14.26 3.13
C VAL A 7 18.27 13.50 4.13
N TRP A 8 18.10 14.05 5.32
CA TRP A 8 17.22 13.54 6.37
C TRP A 8 15.86 14.21 6.30
N THR A 9 14.79 13.43 6.22
CA THR A 9 13.44 14.00 6.19
C THR A 9 12.97 14.37 7.60
N LYS A 10 12.59 15.64 7.82
CA LYS A 10 11.79 16.07 8.97
C LYS A 10 10.33 15.78 8.67
N ILE A 11 9.68 15.05 9.58
CA ILE A 11 8.36 14.44 9.39
C ILE A 11 7.49 14.68 10.64
N ASP A 12 6.53 13.79 10.91
CA ASP A 12 5.47 13.97 11.90
C ASP A 12 5.57 12.98 13.08
N GLU A 13 4.90 13.31 14.19
CA GLU A 13 4.62 12.39 15.31
C GLU A 13 5.84 11.68 15.93
N ALA A 14 5.81 10.35 16.10
CA ALA A 14 6.83 9.62 16.85
C ALA A 14 8.23 9.64 16.20
N PRO A 15 8.40 9.40 14.89
CA PRO A 15 9.72 9.50 14.26
C PRO A 15 10.24 10.95 14.24
N ALA A 16 9.36 11.96 14.32
CA ALA A 16 9.80 13.35 14.47
C ALA A 16 10.47 13.54 15.83
N LEU A 17 9.82 13.07 16.90
CA LEU A 17 10.38 13.09 18.26
C LEU A 17 11.70 12.31 18.35
N ALA A 18 11.79 11.13 17.71
CA ALA A 18 13.03 10.34 17.64
C ALA A 18 14.16 11.11 16.94
N THR A 19 13.84 11.78 15.81
CA THR A 19 14.80 12.60 15.06
C THR A 19 15.43 13.71 15.92
N TYR A 20 14.68 14.33 16.84
CA TYR A 20 15.25 15.32 17.77
C TYR A 20 16.34 14.74 18.68
N SER A 21 16.27 13.45 19.01
CA SER A 21 17.30 12.77 19.79
C SER A 21 18.46 12.27 18.92
N GLU A 22 18.17 11.68 17.77
CA GLU A 22 19.13 10.90 17.01
C GLU A 22 19.92 11.68 15.96
N LEU A 23 19.29 12.65 15.29
CA LEU A 23 19.96 13.43 14.25
C LEU A 23 21.23 14.15 14.75
N PRO A 24 21.27 14.72 15.97
CA PRO A 24 22.51 15.25 16.54
C PRO A 24 23.60 14.18 16.70
N ILE A 25 23.23 12.95 17.04
CA ILE A 25 24.15 11.81 17.18
C ILE A 25 24.73 11.46 15.81
N PHE A 26 23.89 11.22 14.79
CA PHE A 26 24.37 10.90 13.44
C PHE A 26 25.32 11.98 12.90
N LYS A 27 24.98 13.27 13.07
CA LYS A 27 25.84 14.40 12.69
C LYS A 27 27.19 14.41 13.42
N ALA A 28 27.21 14.00 14.69
CA ALA A 28 28.45 13.90 15.46
C ALA A 28 29.34 12.75 14.96
N PHE A 29 28.76 11.58 14.67
CA PHE A 29 29.48 10.40 14.20
C PHE A 29 30.05 10.58 12.78
N THR A 30 29.35 11.29 11.90
CA THR A 30 29.84 11.57 10.54
C THR A 30 30.85 12.72 10.46
N LYS A 31 31.16 13.37 11.60
CA LYS A 31 32.10 14.49 11.63
C LYS A 31 33.50 14.03 11.17
N GLY A 32 33.98 14.65 10.10
CA GLY A 32 35.28 14.33 9.50
C GLY A 32 35.26 13.08 8.61
N ALA A 33 34.09 12.64 8.15
CA ALA A 33 33.92 11.59 7.14
C ALA A 33 33.53 12.16 5.75
N ASP A 34 33.65 13.48 5.54
CA ASP A 34 33.22 14.17 4.31
C ASP A 34 31.74 13.94 3.95
N ILE A 35 30.91 13.79 4.99
CA ILE A 35 29.46 13.67 4.89
C ILE A 35 28.82 14.92 5.47
N GLU A 36 27.82 15.43 4.78
CA GLU A 36 26.91 16.48 5.23
C GLU A 36 25.52 15.88 5.42
N ILE A 37 24.85 16.20 6.54
CA ILE A 37 23.47 15.74 6.79
C ILE A 37 22.56 16.96 6.83
N GLU A 38 21.74 17.10 5.80
CA GLU A 38 20.76 18.19 5.64
C GLU A 38 19.38 17.73 6.08
N LEU A 39 18.66 18.58 6.82
CA LEU A 39 17.30 18.29 7.24
C LEU A 39 16.31 18.98 6.27
N ARG A 40 15.35 18.23 5.71
CA ARG A 40 14.35 18.73 4.74
C ARG A 40 12.94 18.46 5.24
N ASP A 41 12.10 19.48 5.34
CA ASP A 41 10.79 19.41 6.00
C ASP A 41 9.69 18.97 5.05
N ILE A 42 9.21 17.73 5.24
CA ILE A 42 8.07 17.15 4.52
C ILE A 42 6.91 16.79 5.46
N SER A 43 6.91 17.35 6.67
CA SER A 43 5.79 17.22 7.62
C SER A 43 4.48 17.73 7.01
N LEU A 44 3.34 17.30 7.56
CA LEU A 44 2.04 17.81 7.14
C LEU A 44 1.97 19.34 7.27
N ALA A 45 2.42 19.88 8.40
CA ALA A 45 2.48 21.31 8.64
C ALA A 45 3.37 22.03 7.61
N GLY A 46 4.58 21.51 7.37
CA GLY A 46 5.49 22.08 6.38
C GLY A 46 4.90 22.10 4.97
N ARG A 47 4.30 21.00 4.54
CA ARG A 47 3.65 20.93 3.21
C ARG A 47 2.47 21.90 3.09
N ILE A 48 1.66 22.07 4.14
CA ILE A 48 0.59 23.07 4.15
C ILE A 48 1.17 24.48 3.97
N ILE A 49 2.16 24.87 4.77
CA ILE A 49 2.77 26.20 4.67
C ILE A 49 3.39 26.44 3.27
N ALA A 50 4.07 25.43 2.72
CA ALA A 50 4.66 25.51 1.39
C ALA A 50 3.61 25.78 0.28
N GLN A 51 2.46 25.10 0.31
CA GLN A 51 1.39 25.28 -0.68
C GLN A 51 0.73 26.68 -0.63
N PHE A 52 0.91 27.44 0.45
CA PHE A 52 0.36 28.79 0.63
C PHE A 52 1.44 29.86 0.76
N SER A 53 2.70 29.55 0.46
CA SER A 53 3.81 30.48 0.67
C SER A 53 3.69 31.79 -0.13
N ASP A 54 3.04 31.77 -1.29
CA ASP A 54 2.69 32.98 -2.06
C ASP A 54 1.67 33.89 -1.36
N LYS A 55 0.83 33.33 -0.47
CA LYS A 55 -0.20 34.04 0.30
C LYS A 55 0.24 34.39 1.72
N LEU A 56 1.38 33.88 2.19
CA LEU A 56 1.93 34.15 3.52
C LEU A 56 2.87 35.38 3.54
N PRO A 57 2.98 36.09 4.68
CA PRO A 57 4.06 37.06 4.93
C PRO A 57 5.44 36.41 4.75
N GLU A 58 6.43 37.18 4.27
CA GLU A 58 7.76 36.66 3.90
C GLU A 58 8.45 35.87 5.02
N GLU A 59 8.29 36.31 6.26
CA GLU A 59 8.83 35.70 7.47
C GLU A 59 8.18 34.36 7.86
N LEU A 60 6.99 34.07 7.34
CA LEU A 60 6.25 32.82 7.56
C LEU A 60 6.37 31.85 6.36
N ARG A 61 7.05 32.25 5.29
CA ARG A 61 7.27 31.40 4.12
C ARG A 61 8.33 30.35 4.40
N ILE A 62 8.12 29.17 3.85
CA ILE A 62 9.14 28.11 3.82
C ILE A 62 9.27 27.55 2.41
N PRO A 63 10.43 27.01 2.01
CA PRO A 63 10.57 26.37 0.71
C PRO A 63 9.68 25.12 0.58
N ASP A 64 9.26 24.82 -0.65
CA ASP A 64 8.62 23.53 -0.97
C ASP A 64 9.69 22.43 -1.06
N GLU A 65 10.03 21.86 0.09
CA GLU A 65 11.03 20.81 0.18
C GLU A 65 10.57 19.50 -0.48
N LEU A 66 9.26 19.25 -0.62
CA LEU A 66 8.79 18.08 -1.35
C LEU A 66 9.04 18.22 -2.85
N ALA A 67 8.82 19.41 -3.41
CA ALA A 67 9.18 19.71 -4.79
C ALA A 67 10.69 19.57 -5.02
N TYR A 68 11.53 20.12 -4.12
CA TYR A 68 12.98 19.95 -4.18
C TYR A 68 13.40 18.47 -4.17
N LEU A 69 12.84 17.67 -3.26
CA LEU A 69 13.13 16.23 -3.21
C LEU A 69 12.64 15.51 -4.48
N GLY A 70 11.52 15.95 -5.06
CA GLY A 70 11.00 15.44 -6.33
C GLY A 70 11.94 15.70 -7.51
N GLU A 71 12.73 16.77 -7.48
CA GLU A 71 13.82 16.96 -8.44
C GLU A 71 15.06 16.14 -8.09
N LEU A 72 15.39 16.07 -6.79
CA LEU A 72 16.60 15.38 -6.31
C LEU A 72 16.60 13.91 -6.69
N VAL A 73 15.46 13.21 -6.60
CA VAL A 73 15.38 11.77 -6.90
C VAL A 73 15.75 11.40 -8.34
N TRP A 74 15.81 12.38 -9.25
CA TRP A 74 16.28 12.21 -10.63
C TRP A 74 17.77 12.52 -10.82
N LYS A 75 18.53 12.63 -9.73
CA LYS A 75 19.96 12.95 -9.77
C LYS A 75 20.80 11.86 -9.07
N PRO A 76 22.01 11.56 -9.59
CA PRO A 76 22.88 10.52 -9.01
C PRO A 76 23.39 10.87 -7.59
N GLU A 77 23.41 12.15 -7.23
CA GLU A 77 23.75 12.62 -5.88
C GLU A 77 22.64 12.38 -4.84
N ALA A 78 21.43 11.94 -5.22
CA ALA A 78 20.37 11.68 -4.26
C ALA A 78 20.77 10.61 -3.25
N ASN A 79 20.70 10.95 -1.97
CA ASN A 79 20.89 10.05 -0.84
C ASN A 79 19.93 10.47 0.26
N ILE A 80 18.73 9.89 0.25
CA ILE A 80 17.59 10.38 1.04
C ILE A 80 17.24 9.36 2.12
N MET A 81 17.39 9.75 3.39
CA MET A 81 16.88 9.06 4.57
C MET A 81 15.42 9.45 4.78
N LYS A 82 14.49 8.57 4.40
CA LYS A 82 13.05 8.81 4.42
C LYS A 82 12.40 8.12 5.61
N LEU A 83 12.02 8.91 6.61
CA LEU A 83 11.30 8.44 7.79
C LEU A 83 9.78 8.41 7.53
N PRO A 84 8.99 7.60 8.26
CA PRO A 84 7.54 7.59 8.14
C PRO A 84 6.91 8.97 8.36
N ASN A 85 5.92 9.32 7.53
CA ASN A 85 5.21 10.60 7.57
C ASN A 85 3.70 10.40 7.49
N ILE A 86 2.93 11.40 7.90
CA ILE A 86 1.47 11.35 7.80
C ILE A 86 1.04 11.37 6.33
N SER A 87 0.21 10.41 5.95
CA SER A 87 -0.68 10.50 4.78
C SER A 87 -2.04 11.01 5.26
N ALA A 88 -2.25 12.32 5.20
CA ALA A 88 -3.28 12.99 5.99
C ALA A 88 -4.70 12.63 5.54
N SER A 89 -5.54 12.26 6.50
CA SER A 89 -7.00 12.30 6.34
C SER A 89 -7.49 13.75 6.37
N LEU A 90 -8.72 13.99 5.88
CA LEU A 90 -9.32 15.32 5.93
C LEU A 90 -9.43 15.88 7.38
N PRO A 91 -9.83 15.10 8.39
CA PRO A 91 -9.81 15.57 9.78
C PRO A 91 -8.40 15.96 10.27
N GLN A 92 -7.37 15.20 9.93
CA GLN A 92 -5.99 15.53 10.29
C GLN A 92 -5.51 16.81 9.59
N LEU A 93 -5.86 17.00 8.32
CA LEU A 93 -5.58 18.23 7.61
C LEU A 93 -6.21 19.43 8.34
N LYS A 94 -7.51 19.36 8.65
CA LYS A 94 -8.21 20.45 9.36
C LYS A 94 -7.62 20.73 10.74
N ALA A 95 -7.23 19.70 11.47
CA ALA A 95 -6.55 19.86 12.75
C ALA A 95 -5.21 20.59 12.60
N ALA A 96 -4.41 20.22 11.60
CA ALA A 96 -3.14 20.89 11.31
C ALA A 96 -3.33 22.34 10.86
N ILE A 97 -4.34 22.63 10.03
CA ILE A 97 -4.69 24.01 9.64
C ILE A 97 -5.02 24.83 10.88
N LYS A 98 -5.89 24.32 11.75
CA LYS A 98 -6.30 24.99 12.98
C LYS A 98 -5.11 25.25 13.91
N GLU A 99 -4.25 24.26 14.11
CA GLU A 99 -3.04 24.41 14.93
C GLU A 99 -2.09 25.49 14.36
N LEU A 100 -1.91 25.54 13.04
CA LEU A 100 -1.12 26.59 12.38
C LEU A 100 -1.75 27.98 12.52
N GLN A 101 -3.07 28.09 12.40
CA GLN A 101 -3.80 29.34 12.62
C GLN A 101 -3.63 29.84 14.06
N GLU A 102 -3.72 28.94 15.05
CA GLU A 102 -3.47 29.26 16.47
C GLU A 102 -2.03 29.74 16.73
N GLN A 103 -1.08 29.30 15.89
CA GLN A 103 0.32 29.75 15.92
C GLN A 103 0.58 31.04 15.11
N GLY A 104 -0.45 31.64 14.52
CA GLY A 104 -0.36 32.94 13.83
C GLY A 104 -0.14 32.87 12.32
N TYR A 105 -0.28 31.69 11.68
CA TYR A 105 -0.28 31.59 10.22
C TYR A 105 -1.65 32.01 9.66
N PRO A 106 -1.75 33.06 8.82
CA PRO A 106 -3.02 33.53 8.26
C PRO A 106 -3.50 32.62 7.10
N LEU A 107 -3.68 31.33 7.39
CA LEU A 107 -4.14 30.33 6.43
C LEU A 107 -5.68 30.31 6.34
N PRO A 108 -6.26 30.19 5.13
CA PRO A 108 -7.69 30.01 4.99
C PRO A 108 -8.14 28.64 5.49
N ASP A 109 -9.39 28.53 5.93
CA ASP A 109 -9.99 27.24 6.25
C ASP A 109 -10.13 26.36 5.00
N TYR A 110 -10.25 25.04 5.20
CA TYR A 110 -10.54 24.11 4.11
C TYR A 110 -12.00 24.23 3.66
N PRO A 111 -12.29 24.62 2.40
CA PRO A 111 -13.66 24.73 1.92
C PRO A 111 -14.19 23.36 1.46
N GLU A 112 -15.15 22.80 2.20
CA GLU A 112 -15.73 21.50 1.86
C GLU A 112 -16.51 21.52 0.54
N ASN A 113 -17.29 22.58 0.32
CA ASN A 113 -18.17 22.76 -0.83
C ASN A 113 -17.85 24.08 -1.53
N PRO A 114 -16.72 24.18 -2.25
CA PRO A 114 -16.27 25.44 -2.84
C PRO A 114 -17.29 25.95 -3.87
N GLN A 115 -17.75 27.19 -3.70
CA GLN A 115 -18.70 27.86 -4.60
C GLN A 115 -18.00 28.89 -5.50
N THR A 116 -16.86 29.41 -5.07
CA THR A 116 -16.08 30.43 -5.78
C THR A 116 -14.77 29.86 -6.35
N GLU A 117 -14.20 30.53 -7.35
CA GLU A 117 -12.89 30.14 -7.91
C GLU A 117 -11.76 30.24 -6.87
N GLU A 118 -11.85 31.18 -5.93
CA GLU A 118 -10.89 31.28 -4.82
C GLU A 118 -10.99 30.08 -3.87
N GLU A 119 -12.20 29.67 -3.50
CA GLU A 119 -12.39 28.46 -2.68
C GLU A 119 -11.94 27.20 -3.43
N LYS A 120 -12.12 27.13 -4.75
CA LYS A 120 -11.60 26.01 -5.56
C LYS A 120 -10.07 25.98 -5.55
N ASP A 121 -9.39 27.11 -5.74
CA ASP A 121 -7.92 27.19 -5.64
C ASP A 121 -7.42 26.78 -4.23
N ILE A 122 -8.07 27.27 -3.17
CA ILE A 122 -7.74 26.91 -1.79
C ILE A 122 -7.91 25.40 -1.59
N LYS A 123 -9.03 24.84 -2.05
CA LYS A 123 -9.29 23.40 -1.95
C LYS A 123 -8.24 22.58 -2.69
N GLU A 124 -7.92 22.95 -3.93
CA GLU A 124 -6.94 22.25 -4.76
C GLU A 124 -5.55 22.24 -4.12
N ARG A 125 -5.13 23.37 -3.53
CA ARG A 125 -3.86 23.45 -2.79
C ARG A 125 -3.84 22.53 -1.57
N TYR A 126 -4.92 22.51 -0.79
CA TYR A 126 -5.04 21.60 0.34
C TYR A 126 -5.14 20.13 -0.06
N ASP A 127 -5.83 19.82 -1.15
CA ASP A 127 -5.97 18.46 -1.68
C ASP A 127 -4.60 17.87 -2.05
N ARG A 128 -3.60 18.69 -2.42
CA ARG A 128 -2.20 18.28 -2.63
C ARG A 128 -1.48 17.89 -1.33
N CYS A 129 -2.08 18.13 -0.17
CA CYS A 129 -1.56 17.71 1.14
C CYS A 129 -2.28 16.48 1.73
N VAL A 130 -3.40 16.05 1.13
CA VAL A 130 -4.27 14.95 1.61
C VAL A 130 -3.86 13.62 0.99
N GLY A 131 -3.82 12.57 1.82
CA GLY A 131 -3.46 11.22 1.42
C GLY A 131 -1.95 11.02 1.23
N SER A 132 -1.57 9.98 0.49
CA SER A 132 -0.16 9.62 0.27
C SER A 132 0.47 10.43 -0.85
N VAL A 133 0.88 11.67 -0.53
CA VAL A 133 1.43 12.61 -1.53
C VAL A 133 2.96 12.62 -1.59
N VAL A 134 3.63 12.17 -0.52
CA VAL A 134 5.11 12.13 -0.46
C VAL A 134 5.68 10.93 -1.20
N ASN A 135 5.21 9.72 -0.88
CA ASN A 135 5.78 8.49 -1.43
C ASN A 135 5.78 8.44 -2.97
N PRO A 136 4.72 8.86 -3.68
CA PRO A 136 4.72 8.82 -5.14
C PRO A 136 5.69 9.82 -5.79
N VAL A 137 6.10 10.87 -5.08
CA VAL A 137 7.14 11.80 -5.53
C VAL A 137 8.51 11.17 -5.35
N LEU A 138 8.77 10.53 -4.19
CA LEU A 138 10.10 10.03 -3.86
C LEU A 138 10.45 8.67 -4.47
N ARG A 139 9.46 7.78 -4.69
CA ARG A 139 9.68 6.42 -5.19
C ARG A 139 9.91 6.38 -6.71
N GLN A 140 11.04 6.91 -7.15
CA GLN A 140 11.51 6.87 -8.56
C GLN A 140 12.53 5.75 -8.81
N GLY A 141 12.37 4.67 -8.07
CA GLY A 141 13.19 3.46 -8.11
C GLY A 141 12.37 2.27 -7.64
N ASN A 142 12.86 1.06 -7.93
CA ASN A 142 12.20 -0.16 -7.48
C ASN A 142 12.59 -0.53 -6.04
N SER A 143 11.82 -1.41 -5.42
CA SER A 143 11.97 -1.76 -4.00
C SER A 143 12.92 -2.93 -3.83
N ASP A 144 13.93 -2.79 -2.97
CA ASP A 144 14.67 -3.89 -2.32
C ASP A 144 14.29 -3.92 -0.83
N ARG A 145 13.42 -4.86 -0.46
CA ARG A 145 12.94 -5.02 0.93
C ARG A 145 13.38 -6.36 1.50
N ARG A 146 14.05 -6.33 2.65
CA ARG A 146 14.64 -7.51 3.29
C ARG A 146 14.90 -7.28 4.77
N LEU A 147 15.03 -8.37 5.53
CA LEU A 147 15.52 -8.28 6.90
C LEU A 147 17.05 -8.20 6.92
N ALA A 148 17.59 -7.40 7.83
CA ALA A 148 19.02 -7.46 8.11
C ALA A 148 19.37 -8.77 8.85
N PRO A 149 20.53 -9.40 8.58
CA PRO A 149 20.91 -10.65 9.25
C PRO A 149 20.86 -10.58 10.78
N SER A 150 21.26 -9.44 11.37
CA SER A 150 21.21 -9.22 12.81
C SER A 150 19.79 -9.28 13.40
N VAL A 151 18.80 -8.76 12.68
CA VAL A 151 17.38 -8.80 13.10
C VAL A 151 16.86 -10.24 13.06
N LYS A 152 17.21 -10.98 12.01
CA LYS A 152 16.84 -12.39 11.87
C LYS A 152 17.46 -13.25 12.98
N GLU A 153 18.76 -13.08 13.25
CA GLU A 153 19.45 -13.80 14.33
C GLU A 153 18.92 -13.43 15.71
N TYR A 154 18.52 -12.18 15.93
CA TYR A 154 17.83 -11.77 17.16
C TYR A 154 16.49 -12.51 17.31
N ALA A 155 15.68 -12.58 16.26
CA ALA A 155 14.39 -13.28 16.30
C ALA A 155 14.54 -14.80 16.53
N LYS A 156 15.60 -15.43 16.02
CA LYS A 156 15.89 -16.84 16.34
C LYS A 156 16.22 -17.06 17.82
N LYS A 157 16.95 -16.13 18.44
CA LYS A 157 17.32 -16.19 19.87
C LYS A 157 16.17 -15.77 20.80
N HIS A 158 15.31 -14.89 20.32
CA HIS A 158 14.18 -14.32 21.06
C HIS A 158 12.90 -14.48 20.23
N PRO A 159 12.41 -15.72 20.02
CA PRO A 159 11.28 -15.98 19.15
C PRO A 159 10.02 -15.31 19.67
N HIS A 160 9.38 -14.54 18.79
CA HIS A 160 8.05 -14.02 19.04
C HIS A 160 7.02 -15.15 18.95
N LYS A 161 5.85 -14.96 19.57
CA LYS A 161 4.79 -15.97 19.55
C LYS A 161 3.99 -15.90 18.24
N LEU A 162 3.93 -17.03 17.55
CA LEU A 162 2.91 -17.35 16.56
C LEU A 162 1.97 -18.37 17.22
N ARG A 163 0.65 -18.16 17.19
CA ARG A 163 -0.29 -19.09 17.83
C ARG A 163 -0.43 -20.36 16.99
N ASP A 164 -0.56 -21.47 17.68
CA ASP A 164 -0.82 -22.77 17.07
C ASP A 164 -2.15 -22.76 16.31
N VAL A 165 -2.21 -23.58 15.27
CA VAL A 165 -3.40 -23.72 14.42
C VAL A 165 -4.15 -24.97 14.85
N ALA A 166 -5.47 -24.85 15.00
CA ALA A 166 -6.30 -25.98 15.36
C ALA A 166 -6.30 -27.04 14.23
N PRO A 167 -6.17 -28.34 14.53
CA PRO A 167 -6.15 -29.40 13.50
C PRO A 167 -7.39 -29.44 12.60
N ASN A 168 -8.51 -28.90 13.09
CA ASN A 168 -9.79 -28.82 12.40
C ASN A 168 -10.20 -27.37 12.09
N SER A 169 -9.24 -26.45 11.96
CA SER A 169 -9.55 -25.05 11.63
C SER A 169 -10.33 -24.97 10.31
N LYS A 170 -11.47 -24.29 10.37
CA LYS A 170 -12.36 -23.99 9.25
C LYS A 170 -11.95 -22.72 8.51
N SER A 171 -11.00 -21.95 9.05
CA SER A 171 -10.53 -20.72 8.43
C SER A 171 -10.02 -20.96 7.01
N HIS A 172 -10.40 -20.07 6.11
CA HIS A 172 -10.06 -20.16 4.70
C HIS A 172 -10.12 -18.79 4.03
N VAL A 173 -9.46 -18.68 2.87
CA VAL A 173 -9.59 -17.50 2.00
C VAL A 173 -10.73 -17.74 1.02
N ALA A 174 -11.64 -16.78 0.94
CA ALA A 174 -12.68 -16.75 -0.07
C ALA A 174 -12.38 -15.64 -1.09
N HIS A 175 -12.65 -15.92 -2.37
CA HIS A 175 -12.49 -14.99 -3.47
C HIS A 175 -13.50 -15.30 -4.58
N MET A 176 -13.75 -14.35 -5.49
CA MET A 176 -14.64 -14.54 -6.63
C MET A 176 -14.14 -15.70 -7.51
N LYS A 177 -15.07 -16.36 -8.22
CA LYS A 177 -14.75 -17.44 -9.19
C LYS A 177 -14.91 -16.98 -10.64
N THR A 178 -15.66 -15.90 -10.85
CA THR A 178 -15.82 -15.23 -12.14
C THR A 178 -16.17 -13.76 -11.91
N GLY A 179 -15.91 -12.88 -12.87
CA GLY A 179 -16.39 -11.50 -12.89
C GLY A 179 -15.50 -10.48 -12.19
N ASP A 180 -14.32 -10.86 -11.75
CA ASP A 180 -13.37 -10.00 -11.06
C ASP A 180 -12.35 -9.39 -12.04
N PHE A 181 -11.43 -8.56 -11.53
CA PHE A 181 -10.42 -7.92 -12.37
C PHE A 181 -9.51 -8.93 -13.04
N TYR A 182 -9.23 -10.04 -12.36
CA TYR A 182 -8.41 -11.13 -12.91
C TYR A 182 -8.98 -11.68 -14.23
N GLU A 183 -10.27 -12.02 -14.26
CA GLU A 183 -10.87 -12.67 -15.45
C GLU A 183 -10.99 -11.72 -16.65
N HIS A 184 -11.29 -10.45 -16.40
CA HIS A 184 -11.56 -9.49 -17.46
C HIS A 184 -10.31 -8.74 -17.94
N GLU A 185 -9.12 -9.08 -17.44
CA GLU A 185 -7.90 -8.35 -17.78
C GLU A 185 -7.50 -8.50 -19.25
N LYS A 186 -7.25 -7.37 -19.90
CA LYS A 186 -6.58 -7.27 -21.20
C LYS A 186 -5.37 -6.36 -21.06
N SER A 187 -4.32 -6.62 -21.82
CA SER A 187 -3.09 -5.83 -21.75
C SER A 187 -2.37 -5.78 -23.08
N VAL A 188 -1.70 -4.66 -23.35
CA VAL A 188 -0.91 -4.40 -24.56
C VAL A 188 0.46 -3.83 -24.19
N ILE A 189 1.47 -4.13 -25.00
CA ILE A 189 2.77 -3.46 -24.96
C ILE A 189 2.76 -2.38 -26.04
N ILE A 190 2.98 -1.13 -25.64
CA ILE A 190 2.97 0.02 -26.53
C ILE A 190 4.15 -0.04 -27.50
N GLN A 191 3.89 0.14 -28.79
CA GLN A 191 4.91 -0.06 -29.84
C GLN A 191 5.73 1.20 -30.16
N LYS A 192 5.20 2.38 -29.85
CA LYS A 192 5.83 3.69 -30.05
C LYS A 192 5.26 4.70 -29.07
N ASP A 193 6.00 5.75 -28.77
CA ASP A 193 5.51 6.88 -27.97
C ASP A 193 4.21 7.42 -28.59
N THR A 194 3.17 7.56 -27.78
CA THR A 194 1.85 8.02 -28.22
C THR A 194 1.00 8.49 -27.03
N LYS A 195 -0.21 8.96 -27.31
CA LYS A 195 -1.25 9.20 -26.33
C LYS A 195 -2.34 8.15 -26.46
N ILE A 196 -2.91 7.78 -25.33
CA ILE A 196 -4.09 6.92 -25.30
C ILE A 196 -5.26 7.66 -24.65
N LYS A 197 -6.46 7.40 -25.18
CA LYS A 197 -7.72 7.92 -24.67
C LYS A 197 -8.57 6.78 -24.13
N TYR A 198 -9.16 7.02 -22.96
CA TYR A 198 -10.19 6.19 -22.37
C TYR A 198 -11.54 6.75 -22.78
N ILE A 199 -12.34 5.97 -23.50
CA ILE A 199 -13.63 6.40 -24.06
C ILE A 199 -14.73 5.48 -23.54
N PHE A 200 -15.76 6.06 -22.94
CA PHE A 200 -17.04 5.37 -22.71
C PHE A 200 -17.94 5.55 -23.93
N GLU A 201 -18.51 4.46 -24.43
CA GLU A 201 -19.49 4.44 -25.52
C GLU A 201 -20.79 3.82 -25.01
N ASP A 202 -21.88 4.58 -25.05
CA ASP A 202 -23.20 4.07 -24.63
C ASP A 202 -23.82 3.12 -25.68
N LYS A 203 -24.97 2.51 -25.35
CA LYS A 203 -25.70 1.61 -26.29
C LYS A 203 -26.18 2.30 -27.58
N ASN A 204 -26.24 3.63 -27.62
CA ASN A 204 -26.63 4.42 -28.79
C ASN A 204 -25.41 4.84 -29.65
N GLY A 205 -24.19 4.53 -29.21
CA GLY A 205 -22.94 4.91 -29.87
C GLY A 205 -22.45 6.31 -29.49
N ASN A 206 -23.04 6.98 -28.50
CA ASN A 206 -22.52 8.26 -28.01
C ASN A 206 -21.23 8.04 -27.23
N GLN A 207 -20.20 8.83 -27.53
CA GLN A 207 -18.88 8.69 -26.93
C GLN A 207 -18.56 9.83 -25.96
N THR A 208 -18.03 9.47 -24.79
CA THR A 208 -17.52 10.39 -23.78
C THR A 208 -16.06 10.05 -23.49
N VAL A 209 -15.16 11.01 -23.68
CA VAL A 209 -13.76 10.86 -23.29
C VAL A 209 -13.69 10.96 -21.76
N LEU A 210 -13.25 9.88 -21.12
CA LEU A 210 -13.08 9.82 -19.67
C LEU A 210 -11.73 10.41 -19.23
N LYS A 211 -10.67 10.12 -20.00
CA LYS A 211 -9.30 10.54 -19.69
C LYS A 211 -8.38 10.39 -20.91
N GLU A 212 -7.31 11.18 -20.97
CA GLU A 212 -6.19 11.05 -21.90
C GLU A 212 -4.88 10.96 -21.11
N VAL A 213 -3.94 10.11 -21.53
CA VAL A 213 -2.61 9.96 -20.91
C VAL A 213 -1.52 9.67 -21.94
N GLU A 214 -0.29 10.07 -21.61
CA GLU A 214 0.90 9.80 -22.43
C GLU A 214 1.55 8.45 -22.04
N VAL A 215 1.90 7.66 -23.06
CA VAL A 215 2.55 6.36 -22.91
C VAL A 215 3.75 6.27 -23.84
N GLY A 216 4.81 5.63 -23.36
CA GLY A 216 6.06 5.45 -24.09
C GLY A 216 6.15 4.09 -24.76
N GLN A 217 7.05 3.98 -25.72
CA GLN A 217 7.43 2.70 -26.33
C GLN A 217 7.87 1.70 -25.24
N GLY A 218 7.31 0.49 -25.30
CA GLY A 218 7.58 -0.59 -24.36
C GLY A 218 6.73 -0.55 -23.09
N ASP A 219 6.00 0.53 -22.81
CA ASP A 219 5.08 0.59 -21.67
C ASP A 219 4.04 -0.52 -21.78
N VAL A 220 3.75 -1.17 -20.65
CA VAL A 220 2.67 -2.14 -20.53
C VAL A 220 1.43 -1.40 -20.03
N VAL A 221 0.35 -1.46 -20.80
CA VAL A 221 -0.94 -0.86 -20.46
C VAL A 221 -1.99 -1.96 -20.38
N ASP A 222 -2.67 -2.04 -19.25
CA ASP A 222 -3.78 -2.97 -19.03
C ASP A 222 -5.10 -2.24 -18.81
N GLY A 223 -6.19 -2.96 -19.04
CA GLY A 223 -7.55 -2.53 -18.76
C GLY A 223 -8.35 -3.74 -18.28
N THR A 224 -9.19 -3.53 -17.28
CA THR A 224 -10.00 -4.60 -16.67
C THR A 224 -11.23 -4.01 -15.97
N TYR A 225 -12.16 -4.86 -15.56
CA TYR A 225 -13.30 -4.45 -14.75
C TYR A 225 -13.78 -5.54 -13.79
N MET A 226 -14.42 -5.12 -12.71
CA MET A 226 -15.14 -5.98 -11.77
C MET A 226 -16.64 -5.79 -11.95
N ASP A 227 -17.32 -6.89 -12.27
CA ASP A 227 -18.77 -6.99 -12.38
C ASP A 227 -19.39 -6.93 -10.98
N ARG A 228 -20.12 -5.86 -10.70
CA ARG A 228 -20.66 -5.62 -9.35
C ARG A 228 -21.85 -6.51 -9.00
N SER A 229 -22.59 -7.00 -10.00
CA SER A 229 -23.63 -8.00 -9.78
C SER A 229 -23.00 -9.30 -9.25
N LYS A 230 -21.94 -9.77 -9.92
CA LYS A 230 -21.20 -10.96 -9.50
C LYS A 230 -20.47 -10.76 -8.16
N LEU A 231 -19.94 -9.56 -7.90
CA LEU A 231 -19.32 -9.23 -6.61
C LEU A 231 -20.33 -9.35 -5.46
N ARG A 232 -21.54 -8.81 -5.62
CA ARG A 232 -22.60 -8.92 -4.59
C ARG A 232 -23.01 -10.37 -4.37
N LYS A 233 -23.18 -11.14 -5.44
CA LYS A 233 -23.47 -12.58 -5.34
C LYS A 233 -22.36 -13.34 -4.61
N TYR A 234 -21.10 -13.00 -4.87
CA TYR A 234 -19.97 -13.56 -4.14
C TYR A 234 -20.07 -13.25 -2.63
N PHE A 235 -20.40 -12.02 -2.24
CA PHE A 235 -20.59 -11.69 -0.82
C PHE A 235 -21.76 -12.46 -0.21
N GLU A 236 -22.87 -12.64 -0.93
CA GLU A 236 -24.01 -13.46 -0.46
C GLU A 236 -23.55 -14.90 -0.17
N GLU A 237 -22.82 -15.51 -1.10
CA GLU A 237 -22.29 -16.88 -0.95
C GLU A 237 -21.31 -17.01 0.24
N VAL A 238 -20.41 -16.04 0.41
CA VAL A 238 -19.41 -16.08 1.50
C VAL A 238 -20.05 -15.83 2.87
N ILE A 239 -20.99 -14.89 2.97
CA ILE A 239 -21.69 -14.60 4.22
C ILE A 239 -22.56 -15.80 4.64
N GLU A 240 -23.27 -16.44 3.71
CA GLU A 240 -24.05 -17.64 4.02
C GLU A 240 -23.13 -18.81 4.42
N THR A 241 -22.01 -19.00 3.72
CA THR A 241 -21.04 -20.05 4.09
C THR A 241 -20.46 -19.82 5.49
N ALA A 242 -20.08 -18.59 5.82
CA ALA A 242 -19.57 -18.26 7.16
C ALA A 242 -20.59 -18.56 8.27
N LYS A 243 -21.87 -18.35 7.97
CA LYS A 243 -22.98 -18.62 8.89
C LYS A 243 -23.21 -20.12 9.07
N ASP A 244 -23.25 -20.87 7.96
CA ASP A 244 -23.41 -22.33 7.97
C ASP A 244 -22.26 -23.03 8.69
N GLU A 245 -21.04 -22.51 8.53
CA GLU A 245 -19.85 -23.04 9.18
C GLU A 245 -19.69 -22.56 10.64
N ASP A 246 -20.49 -21.60 11.10
CA ASP A 246 -20.37 -20.89 12.37
C ASP A 246 -18.96 -20.34 12.62
N ILE A 247 -18.48 -19.53 11.67
CA ILE A 247 -17.20 -18.83 11.73
C ILE A 247 -17.39 -17.32 11.51
N LEU A 248 -16.36 -16.55 11.81
CA LEU A 248 -16.40 -15.10 11.63
C LEU A 248 -16.36 -14.74 10.13
N PHE A 249 -17.22 -13.81 9.71
CA PHE A 249 -17.07 -13.12 8.43
C PHE A 249 -16.06 -11.97 8.56
N SER A 250 -15.09 -11.89 7.65
CA SER A 250 -14.21 -10.73 7.50
C SER A 250 -13.94 -10.37 6.04
N LEU A 251 -13.80 -9.07 5.79
CA LEU A 251 -13.42 -8.45 4.53
C LEU A 251 -12.02 -7.85 4.65
N HIS A 252 -11.17 -8.19 3.69
CA HIS A 252 -9.79 -7.73 3.62
C HIS A 252 -9.56 -7.00 2.29
N VAL A 253 -9.56 -5.67 2.34
CA VAL A 253 -9.35 -4.77 1.19
C VAL A 253 -8.29 -3.72 1.54
N LYS A 254 -7.98 -2.82 0.62
CA LYS A 254 -6.95 -1.78 0.81
C LYS A 254 -7.48 -0.38 0.53
N ALA A 255 -8.60 -0.02 1.15
CA ALA A 255 -9.37 1.19 0.84
C ALA A 255 -8.62 2.52 0.99
N THR A 256 -7.59 2.60 1.86
CA THR A 256 -6.77 3.81 1.99
C THR A 256 -5.88 4.06 0.77
N MET A 257 -5.30 3.00 0.21
CA MET A 257 -4.41 3.11 -0.96
C MET A 257 -5.25 3.05 -2.23
N MET A 258 -6.09 2.04 -2.39
CA MET A 258 -7.02 1.89 -3.51
C MET A 258 -8.28 2.75 -3.32
N ARG A 259 -8.08 4.06 -3.13
CA ARG A 259 -9.09 5.04 -2.70
C ARG A 259 -10.32 5.20 -3.61
N VAL A 260 -10.33 4.59 -4.80
CA VAL A 260 -11.44 4.66 -5.76
C VAL A 260 -12.20 3.33 -5.81
N SER A 261 -11.52 2.22 -6.09
CA SER A 261 -12.14 0.90 -6.23
C SER A 261 -12.61 0.31 -4.90
N ASP A 262 -11.73 0.26 -3.92
CA ASP A 262 -11.93 -0.57 -2.72
C ASP A 262 -13.01 -0.04 -1.78
N PRO A 263 -13.20 1.28 -1.61
CA PRO A 263 -14.38 1.79 -0.91
C PRO A 263 -15.70 1.32 -1.52
N VAL A 264 -15.79 1.20 -2.86
CA VAL A 264 -17.01 0.71 -3.52
C VAL A 264 -17.20 -0.79 -3.28
N ILE A 265 -16.13 -1.58 -3.33
CA ILE A 265 -16.15 -3.00 -2.96
C ILE A 265 -16.61 -3.18 -1.50
N PHE A 266 -16.09 -2.35 -0.59
CA PHE A 266 -16.48 -2.31 0.81
C PHE A 266 -17.96 -1.95 1.00
N GLY A 267 -18.43 -0.95 0.26
CA GLY A 267 -19.83 -0.56 0.23
C GLY A 267 -20.76 -1.67 -0.28
N ASP A 268 -20.34 -2.45 -1.28
CA ASP A 268 -21.11 -3.61 -1.75
C ASP A 268 -21.18 -4.72 -0.69
N ALA A 269 -20.11 -4.96 0.10
CA ALA A 269 -20.17 -5.88 1.23
C ALA A 269 -21.19 -5.42 2.30
N ILE A 270 -21.23 -4.12 2.62
CA ILE A 270 -22.23 -3.55 3.53
C ILE A 270 -23.65 -3.73 2.98
N ARG A 271 -23.86 -3.46 1.68
CA ARG A 271 -25.17 -3.62 1.04
C ARG A 271 -25.69 -5.05 1.13
N VAL A 272 -24.81 -6.04 1.06
CA VAL A 272 -25.19 -7.45 1.16
C VAL A 272 -25.39 -7.87 2.62
N TYR A 273 -24.43 -7.58 3.51
CA TYR A 273 -24.52 -7.97 4.92
C TYR A 273 -25.72 -7.32 5.63
N TYR A 274 -25.97 -6.03 5.36
CA TYR A 274 -27.06 -5.24 5.93
C TYR A 274 -28.25 -5.10 4.99
N LYS A 275 -28.54 -6.09 4.13
CA LYS A 275 -29.64 -6.02 3.15
C LYS A 275 -30.98 -5.58 3.76
N ASP A 276 -31.38 -6.17 4.88
CA ASP A 276 -32.62 -5.81 5.62
C ASP A 276 -32.66 -4.32 6.02
N LEU A 277 -31.51 -3.67 6.24
CA LEU A 277 -31.42 -2.25 6.58
C LEU A 277 -31.84 -1.38 5.39
N PHE A 278 -31.36 -1.70 4.19
CA PHE A 278 -31.73 -0.98 2.96
C PHE A 278 -33.18 -1.25 2.56
N GLU A 279 -33.67 -2.48 2.73
CA GLU A 279 -35.06 -2.83 2.42
C GLU A 279 -36.07 -2.10 3.31
N LYS A 280 -35.76 -1.93 4.60
CA LYS A 280 -36.67 -1.27 5.56
C LYS A 280 -36.52 0.24 5.62
N HIS A 281 -35.30 0.76 5.47
CA HIS A 281 -34.97 2.17 5.74
C HIS A 281 -34.35 2.92 4.55
N GLY A 282 -34.36 2.33 3.35
CA GLY A 282 -33.67 2.85 2.17
C GLY A 282 -33.94 4.33 1.86
N GLU A 283 -35.20 4.76 1.88
CA GLU A 283 -35.55 6.17 1.63
C GLU A 283 -34.96 7.12 2.69
N THR A 284 -34.95 6.72 3.96
CA THR A 284 -34.38 7.52 5.05
C THR A 284 -32.87 7.60 4.92
N LEU A 285 -32.21 6.49 4.60
CA LEU A 285 -30.76 6.43 4.39
C LEU A 285 -30.33 7.30 3.19
N GLU A 286 -31.12 7.32 2.12
CA GLU A 286 -30.88 8.18 0.96
C GLU A 286 -31.06 9.67 1.30
N LYS A 287 -32.12 10.02 2.04
CA LYS A 287 -32.35 11.39 2.53
C LYS A 287 -31.22 11.89 3.44
N LEU A 288 -30.61 11.00 4.23
CA LEU A 288 -29.42 11.30 5.04
C LEU A 288 -28.13 11.48 4.19
N GLY A 289 -28.19 11.13 2.91
CA GLY A 289 -27.02 11.13 2.02
C GLY A 289 -25.94 10.15 2.47
N TRP A 290 -26.31 9.04 3.14
CA TRP A 290 -25.35 8.04 3.55
C TRP A 290 -24.90 7.19 2.35
N ASP A 291 -23.59 7.11 2.15
CA ASP A 291 -22.98 6.22 1.17
C ASP A 291 -22.26 5.07 1.91
N PRO A 292 -22.67 3.81 1.72
CA PRO A 292 -22.07 2.65 2.38
C PRO A 292 -20.56 2.53 2.21
N LYS A 293 -19.96 3.12 1.17
CA LYS A 293 -18.51 3.12 0.99
C LYS A 293 -17.73 3.78 2.14
N TYR A 294 -18.39 4.62 2.93
CA TYR A 294 -17.81 5.27 4.12
C TYR A 294 -17.98 4.46 5.41
N GLY A 295 -18.69 3.34 5.37
CA GLY A 295 -18.85 2.42 6.49
C GLY A 295 -19.97 2.76 7.46
N MET A 296 -20.19 1.84 8.41
CA MET A 296 -21.25 1.96 9.42
C MET A 296 -21.00 3.12 10.41
N ALA A 297 -19.74 3.49 10.66
CA ALA A 297 -19.43 4.62 11.53
C ALA A 297 -19.94 5.96 10.96
N ASP A 298 -19.97 6.13 9.62
CA ASP A 298 -20.56 7.31 8.98
C ASP A 298 -22.09 7.31 9.12
N LEU A 299 -22.72 6.12 9.05
CA LEU A 299 -24.16 6.01 9.32
C LEU A 299 -24.50 6.40 10.75
N GLU A 300 -23.77 5.87 11.73
CA GLU A 300 -23.96 6.14 13.16
C GLU A 300 -23.88 7.63 13.49
N GLU A 301 -23.04 8.38 12.77
CA GLU A 301 -22.98 9.84 12.94
C GLU A 301 -24.20 10.53 12.30
N ARG A 302 -24.56 10.14 11.07
CA ARG A 302 -25.68 10.77 10.35
C ARG A 302 -27.03 10.55 11.01
N ILE A 303 -27.29 9.36 11.55
CA ILE A 303 -28.59 9.06 12.18
C ILE A 303 -28.85 9.93 13.41
N LYS A 304 -27.85 10.50 14.07
CA LYS A 304 -28.02 11.43 15.21
C LYS A 304 -28.84 12.67 14.85
N SER A 305 -28.91 13.02 13.57
CA SER A 305 -29.72 14.13 13.06
C SER A 305 -31.21 13.81 12.90
N LEU A 306 -31.60 12.52 12.98
CA LEU A 306 -32.98 12.07 12.84
C LEU A 306 -33.78 12.21 14.15
N PRO A 307 -35.12 12.17 14.10
CA PRO A 307 -35.96 11.95 15.27
C PRO A 307 -35.62 10.64 16.01
N THR A 308 -35.78 10.62 17.34
CA THR A 308 -35.40 9.49 18.21
C THR A 308 -36.07 8.17 17.80
N ASP A 309 -37.33 8.20 17.37
CA ASP A 309 -38.08 7.03 16.92
C ASP A 309 -37.51 6.40 15.64
N GLU A 310 -37.05 7.23 14.69
CA GLU A 310 -36.36 6.75 13.49
C GLU A 310 -34.98 6.17 13.82
N GLN A 311 -34.23 6.82 14.74
CA GLN A 311 -32.95 6.29 15.23
C GLN A 311 -33.12 4.91 15.86
N GLU A 312 -34.10 4.76 16.76
CA GLU A 312 -34.40 3.50 17.45
C GLU A 312 -34.85 2.42 16.45
N ALA A 313 -35.62 2.77 15.42
CA ALA A 313 -36.06 1.83 14.40
C ALA A 313 -34.90 1.31 13.53
N ILE A 314 -33.96 2.18 13.17
CA ILE A 314 -32.74 1.81 12.46
C ILE A 314 -31.86 0.92 13.35
N GLN A 315 -31.60 1.32 14.60
CA GLN A 315 -30.78 0.55 15.52
C GLN A 315 -31.37 -0.84 15.78
N LYS A 316 -32.68 -0.93 16.00
CA LYS A 316 -33.37 -2.22 16.16
C LYS A 316 -33.19 -3.12 14.94
N THR A 317 -33.21 -2.55 13.73
CA THR A 317 -32.98 -3.30 12.49
C THR A 317 -31.56 -3.84 12.43
N ILE A 318 -30.56 -3.03 12.81
CA ILE A 318 -29.17 -3.46 12.92
C ILE A 318 -29.01 -4.61 13.93
N ASP A 319 -29.64 -4.51 15.10
CA ASP A 319 -29.61 -5.55 16.13
C ASP A 319 -30.28 -6.86 15.65
N GLU A 320 -31.36 -6.76 14.86
CA GLU A 320 -31.99 -7.91 14.22
C GLU A 320 -31.08 -8.55 13.17
N ILE A 321 -30.33 -7.76 12.39
CA ILE A 321 -29.36 -8.26 11.42
C ILE A 321 -28.27 -9.05 12.12
N TYR A 322 -27.68 -8.52 13.20
CA TYR A 322 -26.63 -9.22 13.96
C TYR A 322 -27.09 -10.55 14.57
N LYS A 323 -28.39 -10.74 14.82
CA LYS A 323 -28.95 -12.03 15.27
C LYS A 323 -29.13 -13.04 14.15
N LYS A 324 -29.21 -12.60 12.89
CA LYS A 324 -29.49 -13.45 11.72
C LYS A 324 -28.25 -13.76 10.89
N GLN A 325 -27.31 -12.83 10.82
CA GLN A 325 -26.09 -12.92 10.02
C GLN A 325 -24.98 -13.68 10.77
N PRO A 326 -23.92 -14.16 10.07
CA PRO A 326 -22.75 -14.71 10.76
C PRO A 326 -22.14 -13.67 11.69
N ARG A 327 -21.43 -14.11 12.72
CA ARG A 327 -20.63 -13.22 13.57
C ARG A 327 -19.57 -12.53 12.72
N MET A 328 -19.30 -11.26 13.00
CA MET A 328 -18.32 -10.47 12.24
C MET A 328 -16.99 -10.38 12.99
N TYR A 329 -15.89 -10.36 12.25
CA TYR A 329 -14.59 -9.98 12.77
C TYR A 329 -14.64 -8.58 13.38
N MET A 330 -14.06 -8.43 14.57
CA MET A 330 -14.04 -7.18 15.34
C MET A 330 -12.66 -6.53 15.28
N VAL A 331 -12.67 -5.21 15.10
CA VAL A 331 -11.51 -4.33 15.27
C VAL A 331 -11.30 -4.04 16.76
N ASP A 332 -12.40 -3.78 17.47
CA ASP A 332 -12.43 -3.53 18.92
C ASP A 332 -13.78 -4.02 19.47
N SER A 333 -13.80 -5.22 20.08
CA SER A 333 -15.01 -5.84 20.62
C SER A 333 -15.61 -5.06 21.79
N ASP A 334 -14.77 -4.45 22.63
CA ASP A 334 -15.22 -3.69 23.81
C ASP A 334 -15.99 -2.43 23.42
N LYS A 335 -15.68 -1.87 22.25
CA LYS A 335 -16.37 -0.71 21.66
C LYS A 335 -17.38 -1.07 20.58
N GLY A 336 -17.57 -2.37 20.30
CA GLY A 336 -18.46 -2.82 19.23
C GLY A 336 -17.99 -2.48 17.81
N ILE A 337 -16.72 -2.12 17.60
CA ILE A 337 -16.20 -1.73 16.29
C ILE A 337 -15.94 -3.00 15.46
N THR A 338 -16.78 -3.20 14.45
CA THR A 338 -16.73 -4.35 13.53
C THR A 338 -15.82 -4.08 12.32
N ASN A 339 -15.53 -5.13 11.55
CA ASN A 339 -14.79 -5.06 10.29
C ASN A 339 -15.45 -4.15 9.22
N LEU A 340 -16.77 -3.98 9.25
CA LEU A 340 -17.51 -3.10 8.33
C LEU A 340 -17.75 -1.68 8.90
N HIS A 341 -17.15 -1.32 10.05
CA HIS A 341 -17.33 0.03 10.62
C HIS A 341 -16.65 1.13 9.80
N ARG A 342 -15.39 0.92 9.40
CA ARG A 342 -14.64 1.87 8.57
C ARG A 342 -13.82 1.12 7.52
N PRO A 343 -13.75 1.62 6.27
CA PRO A 343 -13.07 0.92 5.18
C PRO A 343 -11.55 0.80 5.36
N ASN A 344 -10.96 1.59 6.26
CA ASN A 344 -9.52 1.64 6.54
C ASN A 344 -9.11 0.99 7.88
N ASP A 345 -10.04 0.41 8.64
CA ASP A 345 -9.71 -0.23 9.92
C ASP A 345 -9.05 -1.63 9.72
N VAL A 346 -9.45 -2.35 8.66
CA VAL A 346 -8.89 -3.68 8.32
C VAL A 346 -8.27 -3.64 6.93
N ILE A 347 -6.94 -3.55 6.89
CA ILE A 347 -6.17 -3.42 5.65
C ILE A 347 -5.50 -4.76 5.34
N ILE A 348 -5.73 -5.31 4.15
CA ILE A 348 -5.39 -6.68 3.75
C ILE A 348 -3.94 -7.11 4.06
N ASP A 349 -2.97 -6.26 3.75
CA ASP A 349 -1.53 -6.50 3.93
C ASP A 349 -1.12 -6.68 5.39
N ALA A 350 -1.76 -5.99 6.33
CA ALA A 350 -1.50 -6.13 7.76
C ALA A 350 -2.45 -7.13 8.44
N SER A 351 -3.73 -7.13 8.04
CA SER A 351 -4.78 -7.92 8.69
C SER A 351 -4.70 -9.41 8.41
N VAL A 352 -4.36 -9.82 7.18
CA VAL A 352 -4.19 -11.26 6.86
C VAL A 352 -3.00 -11.85 7.63
N PRO A 353 -1.80 -11.23 7.66
CA PRO A 353 -0.72 -11.69 8.52
C PRO A 353 -1.06 -11.68 10.01
N ALA A 354 -1.89 -10.74 10.49
CA ALA A 354 -2.35 -10.73 11.88
C ALA A 354 -3.23 -11.96 12.19
N VAL A 355 -4.14 -12.34 11.29
CA VAL A 355 -4.94 -13.58 11.42
C VAL A 355 -4.02 -14.82 11.39
N ILE A 356 -3.03 -14.85 10.49
CA ILE A 356 -2.02 -15.93 10.42
C ILE A 356 -1.25 -16.05 11.73
N LYS A 357 -0.75 -14.93 12.27
CA LYS A 357 -0.05 -14.87 13.57
C LYS A 357 -0.93 -15.33 14.73
N ASN A 358 -2.23 -15.11 14.62
CA ASN A 358 -3.23 -15.51 15.61
C ASN A 358 -3.71 -16.96 15.43
N GLY A 359 -3.02 -17.79 14.64
CA GLY A 359 -3.35 -19.20 14.47
C GLY A 359 -4.53 -19.41 13.52
N LEU A 360 -4.63 -18.56 12.49
CA LEU A 360 -5.75 -18.49 11.54
C LEU A 360 -7.08 -18.08 12.18
N LYS A 361 -7.05 -17.28 13.25
CA LYS A 361 -8.27 -16.87 13.97
C LYS A 361 -8.47 -15.37 14.01
N GLY A 362 -9.74 -14.95 14.01
CA GLY A 362 -10.17 -13.58 14.22
C GLY A 362 -10.67 -13.32 15.63
N TRP A 363 -10.98 -12.06 15.94
CA TRP A 363 -11.65 -11.66 17.18
C TRP A 363 -13.13 -11.47 16.90
N GLY A 364 -14.00 -12.09 17.69
CA GLY A 364 -15.45 -12.01 17.53
C GLY A 364 -16.13 -11.01 18.49
N PRO A 365 -17.47 -10.86 18.38
CA PRO A 365 -18.23 -9.83 19.09
C PRO A 365 -18.15 -9.87 20.62
N SER A 366 -17.95 -11.05 21.22
CA SER A 366 -17.80 -11.20 22.68
C SER A 366 -16.34 -11.14 23.15
N GLY A 367 -15.40 -10.80 22.25
CA GLY A 367 -13.96 -10.87 22.49
C GLY A 367 -13.40 -12.29 22.36
N GLU A 368 -14.20 -13.24 21.86
CA GLU A 368 -13.77 -14.61 21.59
C GLU A 368 -12.78 -14.66 20.42
N VAL A 369 -11.94 -15.71 20.39
CA VAL A 369 -11.02 -15.97 19.29
C VAL A 369 -11.48 -17.19 18.53
N ASP A 370 -11.87 -17.01 17.27
CA ASP A 370 -12.54 -18.03 16.48
C ASP A 370 -12.06 -18.10 15.03
N ASP A 371 -12.37 -19.20 14.35
CA ASP A 371 -12.10 -19.35 12.93
C ASP A 371 -12.80 -18.24 12.12
N VAL A 372 -12.23 -17.90 10.96
CA VAL A 372 -12.62 -16.74 10.18
C VAL A 372 -12.48 -17.00 8.68
N VAL A 373 -13.45 -16.56 7.89
CA VAL A 373 -13.32 -16.49 6.43
C VAL A 373 -12.67 -15.16 6.04
N LEU A 374 -11.50 -15.24 5.42
CA LEU A 374 -10.78 -14.11 4.87
C LEU A 374 -11.35 -13.78 3.48
N ALA A 375 -12.39 -12.94 3.40
CA ALA A 375 -12.98 -12.53 2.12
C ALA A 375 -12.06 -11.53 1.40
N ILE A 376 -11.49 -11.96 0.28
CA ILE A 376 -10.61 -11.18 -0.60
C ILE A 376 -11.19 -11.31 -2.02
N PRO A 377 -12.05 -10.37 -2.47
CA PRO A 377 -12.88 -10.59 -3.65
C PRO A 377 -12.10 -10.91 -4.93
N ASP A 378 -11.03 -10.16 -5.23
CA ASP A 378 -10.28 -10.33 -6.47
C ASP A 378 -9.23 -11.44 -6.41
N ARG A 379 -9.21 -12.32 -7.42
CA ARG A 379 -8.31 -13.48 -7.47
C ARG A 379 -6.85 -13.16 -7.74
N SER A 380 -6.51 -11.98 -8.26
CA SER A 380 -5.13 -11.66 -8.66
C SER A 380 -4.14 -11.92 -7.54
N TYR A 381 -4.56 -11.67 -6.30
CA TYR A 381 -3.71 -11.84 -5.12
C TYR A 381 -4.31 -12.70 -4.01
N ALA A 382 -5.63 -12.97 -4.02
CA ALA A 382 -6.24 -13.86 -3.01
C ALA A 382 -5.65 -15.28 -3.04
N THR A 383 -5.25 -15.75 -4.22
CA THR A 383 -4.74 -17.11 -4.42
C THR A 383 -3.46 -17.39 -3.64
N MET A 384 -2.53 -16.43 -3.52
CA MET A 384 -1.31 -16.64 -2.76
C MET A 384 -1.56 -16.70 -1.24
N TYR A 385 -2.52 -15.92 -0.73
CA TYR A 385 -2.94 -16.03 0.67
C TYR A 385 -3.65 -17.35 0.96
N LYS A 386 -4.46 -17.84 0.01
CA LYS A 386 -5.07 -19.16 0.12
C LYS A 386 -4.02 -20.25 0.31
N GLU A 387 -2.94 -20.23 -0.48
CA GLU A 387 -1.90 -21.26 -0.40
C GLU A 387 -1.14 -21.26 0.93
N ILE A 388 -0.83 -20.10 1.51
CA ILE A 388 -0.19 -20.06 2.85
C ILE A 388 -1.15 -20.49 3.96
N VAL A 389 -2.44 -20.13 3.88
CA VAL A 389 -3.46 -20.58 4.84
C VAL A 389 -3.60 -22.11 4.81
N GLU A 390 -3.67 -22.70 3.61
CA GLU A 390 -3.76 -24.15 3.45
C GLU A 390 -2.46 -24.87 3.86
N ASP A 391 -1.28 -24.31 3.59
CA ASP A 391 -0.01 -24.85 4.06
C ASP A 391 0.08 -24.85 5.59
N ILE A 392 -0.36 -23.78 6.25
CA ILE A 392 -0.40 -23.70 7.71
C ILE A 392 -1.39 -24.72 8.29
N LYS A 393 -2.57 -24.91 7.69
CA LYS A 393 -3.53 -25.94 8.12
C LYS A 393 -2.94 -27.35 8.00
N ALA A 394 -2.23 -27.61 6.90
CA ALA A 394 -1.66 -28.93 6.64
C ALA A 394 -0.41 -29.24 7.47
N ARG A 395 0.42 -28.23 7.77
CA ARG A 395 1.78 -28.43 8.35
C ARG A 395 1.99 -27.77 9.70
N GLY A 396 0.96 -27.10 10.23
CA GLY A 396 1.03 -26.30 11.44
C GLY A 396 1.74 -24.95 11.23
N GLN A 397 1.77 -24.19 12.31
CA GLN A 397 2.35 -22.86 12.35
C GLN A 397 3.86 -22.87 12.06
N PHE A 398 4.39 -21.76 11.58
CA PHE A 398 5.84 -21.58 11.39
C PHE A 398 6.59 -21.51 12.73
N ASP A 399 7.85 -21.92 12.71
CA ASP A 399 8.77 -21.80 13.86
C ASP A 399 9.84 -20.74 13.52
N PRO A 400 9.77 -19.52 14.10
CA PRO A 400 10.72 -18.45 13.85
C PRO A 400 12.20 -18.82 14.07
N THR A 401 12.48 -19.87 14.83
CA THR A 401 13.84 -20.34 15.09
C THR A 401 14.42 -21.18 13.94
N LYS A 402 13.57 -21.73 13.07
CA LYS A 402 13.95 -22.68 12.00
C LYS A 402 13.74 -22.19 10.58
N ILE A 403 12.80 -21.26 10.39
CA ILE A 403 12.45 -20.76 9.06
C ILE A 403 13.58 -19.95 8.41
N GLY A 404 13.64 -20.02 7.09
CA GLY A 404 14.50 -19.17 6.26
C GLY A 404 14.01 -17.73 6.23
N THR A 405 14.43 -16.96 5.23
CA THR A 405 13.93 -15.61 4.95
C THR A 405 13.39 -15.46 3.53
N VAL A 406 12.36 -14.62 3.40
CA VAL A 406 11.84 -14.24 2.09
C VAL A 406 12.09 -12.75 1.88
N GLN A 407 13.03 -12.44 0.98
CA GLN A 407 13.28 -11.07 0.54
C GLN A 407 12.33 -10.71 -0.60
N ASN A 408 12.17 -9.42 -0.88
CA ASN A 408 11.35 -8.95 -1.98
C ASN A 408 12.08 -7.91 -2.84
N VAL A 409 12.04 -8.13 -4.15
CA VAL A 409 12.36 -7.14 -5.18
C VAL A 409 11.06 -6.74 -5.89
N GLY A 410 10.59 -5.53 -5.63
CA GLY A 410 9.26 -5.08 -6.03
C GLY A 410 9.28 -4.01 -7.11
N LEU A 411 8.55 -4.22 -8.20
CA LEU A 411 8.27 -3.21 -9.21
C LEU A 411 7.38 -2.12 -8.60
N MET A 412 7.85 -0.88 -8.55
CA MET A 412 7.05 0.22 -7.99
C MET A 412 7.36 1.60 -8.58
N ALA A 413 8.48 1.75 -9.29
CA ALA A 413 8.93 3.04 -9.79
C ALA A 413 7.86 3.68 -10.70
N MET A 414 7.77 5.01 -10.67
CA MET A 414 6.86 5.79 -11.53
C MET A 414 5.38 5.41 -11.37
N LYS A 415 4.96 5.04 -10.16
CA LYS A 415 3.58 4.58 -9.84
C LYS A 415 3.14 3.39 -10.68
N ALA A 416 4.03 2.40 -10.84
CA ALA A 416 3.75 1.19 -11.59
C ALA A 416 2.47 0.48 -11.10
N GLU A 417 1.72 -0.03 -12.08
CA GLU A 417 0.56 -0.91 -11.90
C GLU A 417 -0.59 -0.22 -11.13
N GLU A 418 -1.26 -0.92 -10.21
CA GLU A 418 -2.48 -0.44 -9.54
C GLU A 418 -2.29 0.87 -8.77
N TYR A 419 -1.10 1.14 -8.23
CA TYR A 419 -0.82 2.35 -7.44
C TYR A 419 -0.89 3.62 -8.31
N GLY A 420 -0.80 3.48 -9.63
CA GLY A 420 -0.98 4.57 -10.59
C GLY A 420 -2.39 4.71 -11.13
N SER A 421 -3.31 3.79 -10.81
CA SER A 421 -4.60 3.63 -11.51
C SER A 421 -5.74 4.54 -11.04
N HIS A 422 -5.55 5.30 -9.97
CA HIS A 422 -6.65 6.02 -9.31
C HIS A 422 -7.39 7.01 -10.24
N ASP A 423 -6.66 7.75 -11.07
CA ASP A 423 -7.23 8.69 -12.04
C ASP A 423 -7.69 8.03 -13.35
N ARG A 424 -7.58 6.70 -13.42
CA ARG A 424 -7.99 5.83 -14.52
C ARG A 424 -8.88 4.68 -14.05
N THR A 425 -9.55 4.88 -12.93
CA THR A 425 -10.60 4.01 -12.41
C THR A 425 -11.93 4.74 -12.60
N PHE A 426 -12.87 4.09 -13.30
CA PHE A 426 -14.13 4.70 -13.72
C PHE A 426 -15.32 3.81 -13.34
N PHE A 427 -16.46 4.44 -13.15
CA PHE A 427 -17.74 3.78 -12.94
C PHE A 427 -18.62 4.11 -14.15
N PRO A 428 -18.93 3.14 -15.03
CA PRO A 428 -19.77 3.38 -16.20
C PRO A 428 -21.13 3.95 -15.79
N PRO A 429 -21.58 5.08 -16.38
CA PRO A 429 -22.84 5.72 -15.99
C PRO A 429 -24.08 5.00 -16.52
N ALA A 430 -23.89 4.06 -17.46
CA ALA A 430 -24.90 3.20 -18.03
C ALA A 430 -24.21 1.96 -18.62
N ASP A 431 -24.99 0.96 -19.01
CA ASP A 431 -24.47 -0.15 -19.82
C ASP A 431 -23.86 0.36 -21.14
N GLY A 432 -22.72 -0.19 -21.52
CA GLY A 432 -22.02 0.23 -22.73
C GLY A 432 -20.67 -0.44 -22.89
N LYS A 433 -19.72 0.31 -23.42
CA LYS A 433 -18.33 -0.13 -23.61
C LYS A 433 -17.35 0.89 -23.08
N ILE A 434 -16.24 0.42 -22.52
CA ILE A 434 -15.05 1.25 -22.30
C ILE A 434 -13.95 0.78 -23.26
N LYS A 435 -13.41 1.72 -24.03
CA LYS A 435 -12.34 1.52 -25.02
C LYS A 435 -11.10 2.30 -24.62
N VAL A 436 -9.93 1.71 -24.85
CA VAL A 436 -8.64 2.39 -24.85
C VAL A 436 -8.21 2.51 -26.31
N VAL A 437 -8.04 3.73 -26.80
CA VAL A 437 -7.67 4.00 -28.19
C VAL A 437 -6.39 4.82 -28.27
N ASP A 438 -5.56 4.59 -29.28
CA ASP A 438 -4.37 5.41 -29.55
C ASP A 438 -4.70 6.69 -30.34
N GLU A 439 -3.68 7.51 -30.62
CA GLU A 439 -3.81 8.75 -31.40
C GLU A 439 -4.27 8.54 -32.85
N GLU A 440 -4.08 7.34 -33.40
CA GLU A 440 -4.52 6.98 -34.76
C GLU A 440 -5.97 6.48 -34.78
N GLY A 441 -6.59 6.32 -33.62
CA GLY A 441 -7.95 5.80 -33.45
C GLY A 441 -8.03 4.27 -33.44
N ASN A 442 -6.89 3.57 -33.33
CA ASN A 442 -6.89 2.12 -33.18
C ASN A 442 -7.37 1.75 -31.78
N VAL A 443 -8.29 0.79 -31.69
CA VAL A 443 -8.75 0.25 -30.40
C VAL A 443 -7.74 -0.76 -29.88
N LEU A 444 -7.07 -0.41 -28.78
CA LEU A 444 -6.08 -1.26 -28.11
C LEU A 444 -6.75 -2.25 -27.15
N ILE A 445 -7.74 -1.78 -26.38
CA ILE A 445 -8.48 -2.56 -25.38
C ILE A 445 -9.96 -2.16 -25.46
N GLU A 446 -10.87 -3.13 -25.37
CA GLU A 446 -12.31 -2.90 -25.30
C GLU A 446 -12.97 -3.85 -24.28
N HIS A 447 -13.85 -3.31 -23.44
CA HIS A 447 -14.67 -4.08 -22.50
C HIS A 447 -16.14 -3.68 -22.65
N CYS A 448 -17.04 -4.68 -22.65
CA CYS A 448 -18.46 -4.43 -22.41
C CYS A 448 -18.66 -4.35 -20.89
N VAL A 449 -19.33 -3.30 -20.43
CA VAL A 449 -19.50 -3.00 -19.00
C VAL A 449 -20.95 -2.67 -18.70
N ASN A 450 -21.39 -2.97 -17.49
CA ASN A 450 -22.72 -2.59 -17.00
C ASN A 450 -22.64 -1.30 -16.20
N GLU A 451 -23.80 -0.65 -16.01
CA GLU A 451 -23.91 0.51 -15.14
C GLU A 451 -23.32 0.23 -13.75
N GLY A 452 -22.45 1.13 -13.31
CA GLY A 452 -21.88 1.12 -11.98
C GLY A 452 -20.74 0.14 -11.75
N ASP A 453 -20.40 -0.75 -12.70
CA ASP A 453 -19.24 -1.66 -12.62
C ASP A 453 -17.95 -0.90 -12.28
N ILE A 454 -16.95 -1.58 -11.72
CA ILE A 454 -15.67 -0.93 -11.40
C ILE A 454 -14.72 -1.21 -12.56
N TRP A 455 -14.46 -0.23 -13.43
CA TRP A 455 -13.49 -0.36 -14.51
C TRP A 455 -12.17 0.31 -14.13
N ARG A 456 -11.02 -0.27 -14.45
CA ARG A 456 -9.71 0.35 -14.20
C ARG A 456 -8.67 0.05 -15.27
N SER A 457 -7.67 0.91 -15.38
CA SER A 457 -6.48 0.70 -16.20
C SER A 457 -5.19 1.06 -15.48
N CYS A 458 -4.21 0.16 -15.56
CA CYS A 458 -2.88 0.36 -15.00
C CYS A 458 -1.82 0.54 -16.10
N ILE A 459 -0.68 1.10 -15.70
CA ILE A 459 0.46 1.34 -16.58
C ILE A 459 1.74 0.95 -15.83
N ALA A 460 2.60 0.16 -16.47
CA ALA A 460 3.95 -0.10 -16.01
C ALA A 460 4.95 0.37 -17.07
N LYS A 461 5.83 1.31 -16.69
CA LYS A 461 6.80 1.93 -17.61
C LYS A 461 7.93 0.96 -17.96
N ASP A 462 8.34 0.89 -19.22
CA ASP A 462 9.42 -0.03 -19.68
C ASP A 462 10.70 0.15 -18.85
N VAL A 463 11.10 1.41 -18.62
CA VAL A 463 12.29 1.76 -17.82
C VAL A 463 12.20 1.21 -16.39
N ALA A 464 11.02 1.25 -15.78
CA ALA A 464 10.79 0.72 -14.44
C ALA A 464 10.87 -0.81 -14.43
N ILE A 465 10.30 -1.48 -15.44
CA ILE A 465 10.32 -2.94 -15.57
C ILE A 465 11.75 -3.45 -15.76
N ARG A 466 12.55 -2.82 -16.64
CA ARG A 466 13.94 -3.23 -16.87
C ARG A 466 14.82 -3.00 -15.65
N ASP A 467 14.65 -1.87 -14.96
CA ASP A 467 15.35 -1.61 -13.70
C ASP A 467 14.99 -2.64 -12.62
N TRP A 468 13.72 -3.05 -12.53
CA TRP A 468 13.26 -4.08 -11.59
C TRP A 468 13.92 -5.44 -11.86
N ILE A 469 14.02 -5.85 -13.12
CA ILE A 469 14.72 -7.08 -13.53
C ILE A 469 16.21 -7.00 -13.21
N LYS A 470 16.85 -5.86 -13.51
CA LYS A 470 18.25 -5.61 -13.17
C LYS A 470 18.50 -5.72 -11.66
N LEU A 471 17.63 -5.12 -10.85
CA LEU A 471 17.70 -5.18 -9.39
C LEU A 471 17.58 -6.62 -8.89
N ALA A 472 16.66 -7.41 -9.45
CA ALA A 472 16.49 -8.82 -9.10
C ALA A 472 17.77 -9.64 -9.37
N VAL A 473 18.38 -9.47 -10.55
CA VAL A 473 19.64 -10.13 -10.91
C VAL A 473 20.77 -9.73 -9.96
N ASN A 474 20.91 -8.43 -9.67
CA ASN A 474 21.93 -7.94 -8.75
C ASN A 474 21.76 -8.54 -7.35
N ARG A 475 20.53 -8.59 -6.84
CA ARG A 475 20.22 -9.18 -5.53
C ARG A 475 20.50 -10.68 -5.51
N ALA A 476 20.14 -11.41 -6.56
CA ALA A 476 20.45 -12.83 -6.68
C ALA A 476 21.96 -13.09 -6.57
N LYS A 477 22.77 -12.33 -7.31
CA LYS A 477 24.24 -12.43 -7.28
C LYS A 477 24.85 -12.06 -5.94
N GLU A 478 24.35 -11.00 -5.31
CA GLU A 478 24.88 -10.53 -4.02
C GLU A 478 24.58 -11.52 -2.88
N SER A 479 23.38 -12.11 -2.90
CA SER A 479 22.90 -13.00 -1.83
C SER A 479 23.19 -14.49 -2.05
N GLY A 480 23.34 -14.92 -3.32
CA GLY A 480 23.34 -16.33 -3.70
C GLY A 480 21.97 -17.01 -3.58
N PHE A 481 20.89 -16.27 -3.37
CA PHE A 481 19.54 -16.83 -3.21
C PHE A 481 18.85 -17.01 -4.57
N PRO A 482 18.00 -18.05 -4.72
CA PRO A 482 17.18 -18.15 -5.92
C PRO A 482 16.16 -17.01 -5.97
N ILE A 483 15.96 -16.47 -7.17
CA ILE A 483 14.90 -15.50 -7.46
C ILE A 483 13.69 -16.19 -8.10
N VAL A 484 12.50 -15.82 -7.66
CA VAL A 484 11.24 -16.29 -8.25
C VAL A 484 10.46 -15.07 -8.70
N PHE A 485 10.20 -14.94 -10.00
CA PHE A 485 9.27 -13.97 -10.55
C PHE A 485 7.84 -14.47 -10.36
N TRP A 486 7.02 -13.73 -9.61
CA TRP A 486 5.63 -14.11 -9.31
C TRP A 486 4.73 -13.49 -10.38
N LEU A 487 4.61 -14.18 -11.51
CA LEU A 487 3.89 -13.73 -12.69
C LEU A 487 3.00 -14.85 -13.19
N ASP A 488 1.72 -14.57 -13.35
CA ASP A 488 0.71 -15.51 -13.83
C ASP A 488 0.54 -15.41 -15.35
N GLU A 489 0.87 -16.46 -16.10
CA GLU A 489 0.73 -16.45 -17.57
C GLU A 489 -0.74 -16.33 -18.06
N TYR A 490 -1.71 -16.57 -17.17
CA TYR A 490 -3.13 -16.40 -17.45
C TYR A 490 -3.64 -14.99 -17.23
N ARG A 491 -2.87 -14.12 -16.58
CA ARG A 491 -3.13 -12.68 -16.52
C ARG A 491 -2.51 -12.00 -17.74
N ALA A 492 -3.30 -11.19 -18.44
CA ALA A 492 -2.83 -10.54 -19.68
C ALA A 492 -1.64 -9.60 -19.41
N HIS A 493 -1.67 -8.89 -18.28
CA HIS A 493 -0.59 -7.99 -17.83
C HIS A 493 0.69 -8.78 -17.54
N ASP A 494 0.61 -9.77 -16.65
CA ASP A 494 1.75 -10.59 -16.26
C ASP A 494 2.32 -11.35 -17.46
N LYS A 495 1.50 -11.81 -18.41
CA LYS A 495 1.97 -12.42 -19.66
C LYS A 495 2.86 -11.48 -20.48
N ASN A 496 2.52 -10.20 -20.55
CA ASN A 496 3.37 -9.18 -21.17
C ASN A 496 4.66 -8.96 -20.38
N LEU A 497 4.59 -8.90 -19.04
CA LEU A 497 5.78 -8.83 -18.19
C LEU A 497 6.69 -10.05 -18.36
N ILE A 498 6.14 -11.27 -18.44
CA ILE A 498 6.90 -12.51 -18.64
C ILE A 498 7.71 -12.44 -19.94
N LYS A 499 7.13 -11.86 -21.02
CA LYS A 499 7.86 -11.64 -22.27
C LYS A 499 9.06 -10.72 -22.05
N ILE A 500 8.86 -9.57 -21.43
CA ILE A 500 9.92 -8.58 -21.15
C ILE A 500 10.99 -9.19 -20.24
N VAL A 501 10.59 -9.91 -19.18
CA VAL A 501 11.50 -10.61 -18.26
C VAL A 501 12.38 -11.60 -19.02
N LYS A 502 11.79 -12.47 -19.84
CA LYS A 502 12.55 -13.46 -20.62
C LYS A 502 13.53 -12.81 -21.61
N GLU A 503 13.14 -11.70 -22.24
CA GLU A 503 14.01 -10.95 -23.15
C GLU A 503 15.15 -10.24 -22.42
N GLU A 504 14.85 -9.57 -21.30
CA GLU A 504 15.84 -8.80 -20.55
C GLU A 504 16.84 -9.69 -19.82
N LEU A 505 16.40 -10.84 -19.27
CA LEU A 505 17.29 -11.79 -18.59
C LEU A 505 18.41 -12.33 -19.49
N GLN A 506 18.20 -12.39 -20.81
CA GLN A 506 19.23 -12.83 -21.77
C GLN A 506 20.44 -11.89 -21.84
N LYS A 507 20.32 -10.67 -21.33
CA LYS A 507 21.39 -9.66 -21.33
C LYS A 507 22.36 -9.80 -20.15
N TYR A 508 22.06 -10.67 -19.18
CA TYR A 508 22.88 -10.89 -17.99
C TYR A 508 23.52 -12.28 -18.01
N ASP A 509 24.72 -12.38 -17.44
CA ASP A 509 25.28 -13.68 -17.06
C ASP A 509 24.51 -14.21 -15.85
N LEU A 510 23.82 -15.34 -16.02
CA LEU A 510 23.00 -16.00 -14.99
C LEU A 510 23.50 -17.44 -14.72
N SER A 511 24.75 -17.75 -15.08
CA SER A 511 25.31 -19.10 -14.92
C SER A 511 25.37 -19.58 -13.47
N ASP A 512 25.42 -18.65 -12.51
CA ASP A 512 25.42 -18.87 -11.07
C ASP A 512 24.09 -18.50 -10.38
N VAL A 513 23.07 -18.09 -11.15
CA VAL A 513 21.78 -17.63 -10.62
C VAL A 513 20.69 -18.66 -10.89
N GLU A 514 20.15 -19.26 -9.82
CA GLU A 514 18.92 -20.06 -9.88
C GLU A 514 17.71 -19.11 -9.97
N TRP A 515 16.89 -19.25 -11.02
CA TRP A 515 15.71 -18.41 -11.18
C TRP A 515 14.51 -19.15 -11.75
N TYR A 516 13.32 -18.65 -11.39
CA TYR A 516 12.03 -19.22 -11.81
C TYR A 516 11.03 -18.12 -12.18
N ILE A 517 10.07 -18.46 -13.03
CA ILE A 517 8.82 -17.70 -13.21
C ILE A 517 7.68 -18.63 -12.81
N LYS A 518 6.83 -18.19 -11.89
CA LYS A 518 5.71 -18.99 -11.35
C LYS A 518 4.50 -18.09 -11.10
N ALA A 519 3.29 -18.59 -11.33
CA ALA A 519 2.08 -17.90 -10.90
C ALA A 519 2.09 -17.72 -9.36
N PRO A 520 1.45 -16.67 -8.81
CA PRO A 520 1.53 -16.34 -7.38
C PRO A 520 1.23 -17.50 -6.42
N ALA A 521 0.24 -18.35 -6.73
CA ALA A 521 -0.07 -19.54 -5.94
C ALA A 521 1.07 -20.57 -5.92
N ASP A 522 1.65 -20.88 -7.08
CA ASP A 522 2.76 -21.83 -7.20
C ASP A 522 4.07 -21.27 -6.65
N ALA A 523 4.27 -19.96 -6.81
CA ALA A 523 5.39 -19.24 -6.23
C ALA A 523 5.33 -19.26 -4.69
N MET A 524 4.14 -19.09 -4.10
CA MET A 524 3.92 -19.24 -2.67
C MET A 524 4.26 -20.67 -2.21
N LYS A 525 3.72 -21.70 -2.86
CA LYS A 525 4.04 -23.12 -2.52
C LYS A 525 5.54 -23.40 -2.54
N PHE A 526 6.21 -23.00 -3.62
CA PHE A 526 7.66 -23.16 -3.77
C PHE A 526 8.43 -22.45 -2.65
N THR A 527 8.04 -21.22 -2.36
CA THR A 527 8.66 -20.39 -1.32
C THR A 527 8.46 -21.00 0.07
N LEU A 528 7.24 -21.43 0.42
CA LEU A 528 6.93 -22.02 1.71
C LEU A 528 7.66 -23.35 1.97
N ALA A 529 7.80 -24.19 0.94
CA ALA A 529 8.56 -25.42 1.04
C ALA A 529 10.02 -25.14 1.45
N ARG A 530 10.69 -24.20 0.77
CA ARG A 530 12.04 -23.75 1.11
C ARG A 530 12.11 -23.08 2.47
N PHE A 531 11.17 -22.18 2.74
CA PHE A 531 11.10 -21.38 3.96
C PHE A 531 11.02 -22.26 5.20
N ARG A 532 10.20 -23.32 5.18
CA ARG A 532 10.12 -24.31 6.29
C ARG A 532 11.39 -25.13 6.47
N GLU A 533 12.18 -25.33 5.41
CA GLU A 533 13.48 -26.01 5.46
C GLU A 533 14.64 -25.11 5.91
N GLY A 534 14.36 -23.87 6.30
CA GLY A 534 15.41 -22.91 6.68
C GLY A 534 16.14 -22.29 5.49
N LYS A 535 15.60 -22.42 4.27
CA LYS A 535 16.21 -21.91 3.04
C LYS A 535 15.61 -20.58 2.62
N ASP A 536 16.45 -19.73 2.08
CA ASP A 536 16.10 -18.37 1.70
C ASP A 536 15.63 -18.29 0.24
N THR A 537 14.76 -17.33 -0.07
CA THR A 537 14.23 -17.10 -1.42
C THR A 537 14.01 -15.60 -1.63
N ILE A 538 14.30 -15.08 -2.83
CA ILE A 538 13.92 -13.72 -3.22
C ILE A 538 12.64 -13.81 -4.06
N SER A 539 11.57 -13.20 -3.56
CA SER A 539 10.35 -12.96 -4.34
C SER A 539 10.56 -11.72 -5.22
N VAL A 540 10.30 -11.84 -6.52
CA VAL A 540 10.43 -10.76 -7.50
C VAL A 540 9.04 -10.50 -8.06
N THR A 541 8.43 -9.38 -7.66
CA THR A 541 6.98 -9.19 -7.80
C THR A 541 6.57 -7.82 -8.32
N GLY A 542 5.35 -7.73 -8.82
CA GLY A 542 4.63 -6.46 -9.02
C GLY A 542 4.40 -5.68 -7.71
N ASN A 543 3.80 -4.50 -7.82
CA ASN A 543 3.70 -3.49 -6.78
C ASN A 543 2.77 -3.90 -5.63
N ILE A 544 1.62 -4.51 -5.94
CA ILE A 544 0.68 -4.99 -4.92
C ILE A 544 1.30 -6.14 -4.11
N LEU A 545 1.85 -7.15 -4.79
CA LEU A 545 2.51 -8.29 -4.14
C LEU A 545 3.74 -7.86 -3.33
N ARG A 546 4.50 -6.85 -3.78
CA ARG A 546 5.58 -6.25 -2.97
C ARG A 546 5.06 -5.83 -1.61
N ASP A 547 3.95 -5.09 -1.57
CA ASP A 547 3.39 -4.65 -0.28
C ASP A 547 2.94 -5.84 0.55
N TYR A 548 2.17 -6.76 -0.04
CA TYR A 548 1.58 -7.87 0.70
C TYR A 548 2.64 -8.81 1.28
N LEU A 549 3.68 -9.15 0.51
CA LEU A 549 4.73 -10.07 0.92
C LEU A 549 5.71 -9.44 1.92
N THR A 550 5.93 -8.12 1.82
CA THR A 550 6.84 -7.40 2.75
C THR A 550 6.19 -7.07 4.09
N ASP A 551 4.88 -7.24 4.24
CA ASP A 551 4.24 -7.38 5.55
C ASP A 551 4.18 -8.86 5.99
N LEU A 552 3.72 -9.75 5.11
CA LEU A 552 3.47 -11.16 5.45
C LEU A 552 4.68 -11.87 6.03
N PHE A 553 5.79 -11.92 5.29
CA PHE A 553 6.96 -12.70 5.72
C PHE A 553 7.67 -12.06 6.92
N PRO A 554 7.95 -10.75 6.97
CA PRO A 554 8.52 -10.13 8.16
C PRO A 554 7.68 -10.29 9.43
N ILE A 555 6.34 -10.25 9.35
CA ILE A 555 5.47 -10.52 10.51
C ILE A 555 5.65 -11.97 11.01
N ILE A 556 5.79 -12.94 10.11
CA ILE A 556 6.05 -14.35 10.46
C ILE A 556 7.49 -14.54 10.97
N GLU A 557 8.46 -13.84 10.40
CA GLU A 557 9.88 -14.04 10.67
C GLU A 557 10.36 -13.36 11.95
N VAL A 558 9.93 -12.11 12.18
CA VAL A 558 10.44 -11.25 13.26
C VAL A 558 9.33 -10.57 14.06
N GLY A 559 8.06 -10.94 13.80
CA GLY A 559 6.89 -10.53 14.57
C GLY A 559 6.29 -9.18 14.18
N THR A 560 6.96 -8.43 13.30
CA THR A 560 6.57 -7.09 12.82
C THR A 560 7.27 -6.78 11.49
N SER A 561 6.62 -6.05 10.59
CA SER A 561 7.24 -5.57 9.34
C SER A 561 8.09 -4.30 9.52
N ALA A 562 7.97 -3.62 10.66
CA ALA A 562 8.69 -2.38 10.96
C ALA A 562 10.22 -2.52 11.04
N ARG A 563 10.74 -3.74 11.19
CA ARG A 563 12.18 -4.02 11.36
C ARG A 563 12.89 -4.43 10.05
N SER A 564 12.28 -4.13 8.92
CA SER A 564 12.81 -4.47 7.59
C SER A 564 13.61 -3.30 7.01
N LEU A 565 14.71 -3.61 6.33
CA LEU A 565 15.36 -2.68 5.40
C LEU A 565 14.42 -2.44 4.22
N SER A 566 14.27 -1.18 3.83
CA SER A 566 13.50 -0.77 2.65
C SER A 566 14.36 0.20 1.84
N ILE A 567 15.09 -0.36 0.87
CA ILE A 567 16.04 0.34 0.02
C ILE A 567 15.37 0.58 -1.34
N VAL A 568 15.51 1.79 -1.85
CA VAL A 568 15.00 2.18 -3.16
C VAL A 568 16.18 2.72 -3.98
N PRO A 569 16.88 1.86 -4.73
CA PRO A 569 17.86 2.31 -5.71
C PRO A 569 17.12 3.15 -6.76
N LEU A 570 17.41 4.44 -6.81
CA LEU A 570 16.75 5.35 -7.73
C LEU A 570 17.25 5.07 -9.15
N ILE A 571 16.35 5.14 -10.14
CA ILE A 571 16.70 4.86 -11.55
C ILE A 571 17.84 5.76 -12.03
N ALA A 572 17.90 7.01 -11.53
CA ALA A 572 18.95 7.98 -11.84
C ALA A 572 20.32 7.68 -11.20
N GLY A 573 20.44 6.63 -10.38
CA GLY A 573 21.70 6.19 -9.75
C GLY A 573 21.90 6.62 -8.30
N GLY A 574 21.00 7.46 -7.75
CA GLY A 574 20.96 7.77 -6.32
C GLY A 574 20.28 6.68 -5.49
N GLY A 575 19.97 6.99 -4.23
CA GLY A 575 19.27 6.08 -3.33
C GLY A 575 18.32 6.79 -2.38
N LEU A 576 17.20 6.14 -2.12
CA LEU A 576 16.23 6.47 -1.09
C LEU A 576 16.17 5.30 -0.10
N PHE A 577 16.28 5.59 1.19
CA PHE A 577 16.31 4.61 2.26
C PHE A 577 15.15 4.88 3.19
N GLU A 578 14.10 4.07 3.09
CA GLU A 578 12.94 4.15 3.97
C GLU A 578 13.26 3.47 5.31
N THR A 579 13.08 4.19 6.41
CA THR A 579 13.43 3.69 7.75
C THR A 579 12.38 2.77 8.38
N GLY A 580 11.35 2.42 7.62
CA GLY A 580 10.30 1.49 8.05
C GLY A 580 9.15 1.45 7.04
N ALA A 581 8.36 0.37 7.10
CA ALA A 581 7.18 0.19 6.24
C ALA A 581 5.87 0.71 6.87
N GLY A 582 5.89 1.11 8.15
CA GLY A 582 4.72 1.57 8.90
C GLY A 582 4.42 3.07 8.81
N GLY A 583 3.39 3.51 9.55
CA GLY A 583 3.04 4.93 9.71
C GLY A 583 3.84 5.65 10.81
N SER A 584 3.46 6.89 11.14
CA SER A 584 4.15 7.78 12.09
C SER A 584 3.76 7.58 13.58
N ALA A 585 2.92 6.59 13.87
CA ALA A 585 2.58 6.07 15.19
C ALA A 585 2.04 7.12 16.22
N PRO A 586 0.83 7.69 15.99
CA PRO A 586 0.25 8.71 16.87
C PRO A 586 0.08 8.27 18.34
N ARG A 587 -0.20 6.98 18.56
CA ARG A 587 -0.32 6.39 19.92
C ARG A 587 0.97 6.46 20.74
N HIS A 588 2.13 6.57 20.09
CA HIS A 588 3.41 6.75 20.79
C HIS A 588 3.56 8.19 21.29
N VAL A 589 3.06 9.16 20.52
CA VAL A 589 3.02 10.57 20.93
C VAL A 589 2.06 10.76 22.10
N GLU A 590 0.87 10.14 22.05
CA GLU A 590 -0.08 10.18 23.18
C GLU A 590 0.55 9.66 24.48
N GLN A 591 1.31 8.56 24.42
CA GLN A 591 2.03 8.04 25.58
C GLN A 591 3.13 9.02 26.04
N PHE A 592 3.93 9.53 25.11
CA PHE A 592 5.00 10.46 25.43
C PHE A 592 4.48 11.73 26.11
N LEU A 593 3.38 12.31 25.62
CA LEU A 593 2.77 13.49 26.23
C LEU A 593 2.17 13.20 27.61
N LYS A 594 1.68 11.97 27.84
CA LYS A 594 1.06 11.58 29.11
C LYS A 594 2.08 11.24 30.20
N GLU A 595 3.13 10.50 29.86
CA GLU A 595 4.04 9.88 30.84
C GLU A 595 5.53 9.96 30.46
N SER A 596 5.89 10.78 29.46
CA SER A 596 7.27 10.99 29.01
C SER A 596 8.01 9.72 28.60
N HIS A 597 7.27 8.73 28.09
CA HIS A 597 7.83 7.50 27.53
C HIS A 597 7.55 7.40 26.02
N LEU A 598 8.60 7.44 25.21
CA LEU A 598 8.52 7.24 23.76
C LEU A 598 8.96 5.80 23.41
N ARG A 599 8.01 4.94 23.07
CA ARG A 599 8.26 3.54 22.68
C ARG A 599 8.52 3.33 21.18
N TRP A 600 8.95 4.37 20.47
CA TRP A 600 9.38 4.25 19.08
C TRP A 600 10.63 3.39 18.98
N ASP A 601 10.68 2.47 18.01
CA ASP A 601 11.81 1.56 17.77
C ASP A 601 12.57 2.06 16.53
N SER A 602 13.63 2.82 16.75
CA SER A 602 14.45 3.45 15.69
C SER A 602 15.41 2.48 14.98
N LEU A 603 15.25 1.17 15.16
CA LEU A 603 16.10 0.18 14.51
C LEU A 603 16.16 0.38 12.99
N GLY A 604 15.05 0.74 12.37
CA GLY A 604 15.00 1.01 10.94
C GLY A 604 15.78 2.27 10.52
N GLU A 605 15.85 3.31 11.37
CA GLU A 605 16.72 4.47 11.16
C GLU A 605 18.20 4.06 11.14
N PHE A 606 18.64 3.23 12.09
CA PHE A 606 20.01 2.73 12.13
C PHE A 606 20.36 1.88 10.90
N LEU A 607 19.47 0.95 10.54
CA LEU A 607 19.67 0.06 9.41
C LEU A 607 19.73 0.83 8.08
N ALA A 608 18.82 1.78 7.86
CA ALA A 608 18.81 2.63 6.68
C ALA A 608 20.07 3.51 6.60
N PHE A 609 20.55 4.02 7.74
CA PHE A 609 21.72 4.87 7.79
C PHE A 609 23.00 4.15 7.35
N VAL A 610 23.18 2.87 7.71
CA VAL A 610 24.30 2.04 7.24
C VAL A 610 24.34 1.96 5.71
N GLU A 611 23.20 1.72 5.07
CA GLU A 611 23.12 1.64 3.60
C GLU A 611 23.31 3.02 2.95
N SER A 612 22.83 4.08 3.59
CA SER A 612 23.07 5.47 3.19
C SER A 612 24.56 5.85 3.24
N LEU A 613 25.31 5.41 4.27
CA LEU A 613 26.76 5.59 4.36
C LEU A 613 27.49 4.86 3.22
N ARG A 614 27.10 3.61 2.93
CA ARG A 614 27.70 2.85 1.81
C ARG A 614 27.47 3.54 0.47
N LEU A 615 26.29 4.12 0.25
CA LEU A 615 26.02 4.93 -0.94
C LEU A 615 26.86 6.21 -0.94
N ALA A 616 26.97 6.92 0.19
CA ALA A 616 27.78 8.13 0.31
C ALA A 616 29.25 7.88 -0.07
N TYR A 617 29.83 6.74 0.34
CA TYR A 617 31.17 6.34 -0.09
C TYR A 617 31.27 6.16 -1.61
N LYS A 618 30.29 5.48 -2.24
CA LYS A 618 30.23 5.33 -3.70
C LYS A 618 30.12 6.69 -4.39
N GLN A 619 29.26 7.57 -3.90
CA GLN A 619 29.04 8.92 -4.44
C GLN A 619 30.28 9.81 -4.33
N LEU A 620 31.03 9.78 -3.22
CA LEU A 620 32.30 10.50 -3.12
C LEU A 620 33.27 10.07 -4.23
N LYS A 621 33.35 8.77 -4.49
CA LYS A 621 34.21 8.22 -5.53
C LYS A 621 33.75 8.63 -6.93
N THR A 622 32.47 8.45 -7.24
CA THR A 622 31.95 8.65 -8.60
C THR A 622 31.69 10.11 -8.96
N LEU A 623 31.23 10.93 -8.01
CA LEU A 623 30.81 12.32 -8.26
C LEU A 623 31.89 13.35 -7.89
N HIS A 624 32.79 13.01 -6.96
CA HIS A 624 33.80 13.93 -6.45
C HIS A 624 35.23 13.44 -6.65
N ASN A 625 35.43 12.28 -7.28
CA ASN A 625 36.74 11.65 -7.49
C ASN A 625 37.59 11.61 -6.20
N LYS A 626 36.92 11.30 -5.08
CA LYS A 626 37.50 11.27 -3.74
C LYS A 626 37.13 9.96 -3.05
N GLU A 627 38.05 9.40 -2.28
CA GLU A 627 37.75 8.25 -1.41
C GLU A 627 37.99 8.63 0.04
N ASN A 628 37.04 8.28 0.90
CA ASN A 628 37.20 8.36 2.34
C ASN A 628 36.76 7.03 2.98
N PRO A 629 37.69 6.08 3.17
CA PRO A 629 37.39 4.76 3.74
C PRO A 629 36.78 4.81 5.14
N ARG A 630 36.90 5.94 5.84
CA ARG A 630 36.27 6.16 7.15
C ARG A 630 34.75 6.00 7.09
N ILE A 631 34.12 6.30 5.94
CA ILE A 631 32.69 6.11 5.76
C ILE A 631 32.31 4.62 5.85
N LEU A 632 33.09 3.74 5.21
CA LEU A 632 32.84 2.30 5.28
C LEU A 632 33.11 1.76 6.68
N LEU A 633 34.18 2.24 7.33
CA LEU A 633 34.44 1.90 8.75
C LEU A 633 33.28 2.32 9.66
N LEU A 634 32.69 3.50 9.45
CA LEU A 634 31.50 3.94 10.20
C LEU A 634 30.27 3.08 9.93
N ALA A 635 30.14 2.52 8.72
CA ALA A 635 29.03 1.63 8.38
C ALA A 635 29.21 0.21 8.96
N ASP A 636 30.45 -0.22 9.15
CA ASP A 636 30.80 -1.53 9.71
C ASP A 636 30.78 -1.56 11.25
N THR A 637 31.09 -0.44 11.91
CA THR A 637 31.02 -0.25 13.37
C THR A 637 29.61 0.04 13.84
#